data_AF-A0A2E7LDN0-F1
#
_entry.id   AF-A0A2E7LDN0-F1
#
_cell.length_a   1.000
_cell.length_b   1.000
_cell.length_c   1.000
_cell.angle_alpha   90.00
_cell.angle_beta   90.00
_cell.angle_gamma   90.00
#
_symmetry.space_group_name_H-M   'P 1'
#
loop_
_entity.id
_entity.type
_entity.pdbx_description
1 polymer ?
#
loop_
_entity_poly.entity_id
_entity_poly.type
_entity_poly.pdbx_seq_one_letter_code
_entity_poly.pdbx_strand_id
1 'polypeptide(L)'
;MSRLLHHAVAMFVVSLALLPRHVSAEEPDFDADQAAGRIDGLILRDLHGRDLQPNAPASDNQFLRRVYLDVIGRIPTVNEIAKFRQDTRKDRRASLVDELLASPGHVSHMFNWLGDMLRIKDVYYRIGKTYTFHTWVKKRLEQNRPWDEMVHDMLTAEGRLGENGATAYLLRDASMPLDSLSNTLTTFLGANVACAQCHDHPFAEWTQRDFYEMAAFFGSTAFDRVDTRKPAKNLADKRFSKANLVTLLQPNMERVVFDRTRGTVFPKDYAYDDAKPGAKVVPRFIAWDDEKKMPVAGLDPRRLRKQFADWMTSPDNPRFAAAIANRLWKKLFGVAVKEPVTDLDVLADATNPELLGLIAQLMKDVDFDLREFQRIILNTKTYQQQVSVTPSIGEAFRFSGPLLRRMTAEQAWDSIVLLLRGPEVDAIRTDHAPRMERLVFPFEITHDRKGIVQDREKIFGFARSLLGDRKVSNGAGGRGLFLRTPKSRGAKAWLRASELRQPMPPTHFLRIAGQSAREVADDGSTEGGITESLAMMNGEITEALMTKSTVLKDARRNRTEAKQVEFLYRAFFSRLPDQQDKEQCVAALARGLELGDIIWSLLNSREFIFIQ
;
A
#
# COMPACT_ATOMS: atom_id res chain seq x y z
N MET A 1 -75.54 22.95 24.84
CA MET A 1 -74.60 23.90 25.47
C MET A 1 -73.59 23.10 26.28
N SER A 2 -72.40 22.83 25.73
CA SER A 2 -71.24 22.40 26.52
C SER A 2 -69.97 22.54 25.68
N ARG A 3 -68.91 23.00 26.32
CA ARG A 3 -67.67 23.53 25.74
C ARG A 3 -66.65 22.41 25.48
N LEU A 4 -66.03 22.50 24.30
CA LEU A 4 -64.60 22.31 24.01
C LEU A 4 -63.87 21.11 24.68
N LEU A 5 -63.76 20.00 23.94
CA LEU A 5 -62.64 19.06 24.03
C LEU A 5 -61.64 19.35 22.90
N HIS A 6 -60.40 19.69 23.27
CA HIS A 6 -59.26 19.75 22.37
C HIS A 6 -58.77 18.33 22.05
N HIS A 7 -58.74 17.96 20.78
CA HIS A 7 -57.97 16.83 20.26
C HIS A 7 -56.54 17.31 19.97
N ALA A 8 -55.55 16.79 20.69
CA ALA A 8 -54.15 16.90 20.34
C ALA A 8 -53.76 15.70 19.46
N VAL A 9 -53.58 15.94 18.16
CA VAL A 9 -52.94 14.99 17.25
C VAL A 9 -51.43 15.23 17.33
N ALA A 10 -50.69 14.21 17.77
CA ALA A 10 -49.24 14.22 17.79
C ALA A 10 -48.70 14.15 16.35
N MET A 11 -48.06 15.22 15.89
CA MET A 11 -47.34 15.28 14.63
C MET A 11 -45.88 14.85 14.88
N PHE A 12 -45.48 13.71 14.34
CA PHE A 12 -44.09 13.25 14.31
C PHE A 12 -43.33 14.11 13.28
N VAL A 13 -42.49 15.04 13.75
CA VAL A 13 -41.54 15.76 12.87
C VAL A 13 -40.24 14.96 12.85
N VAL A 14 -39.97 14.33 11.71
CA VAL A 14 -38.64 13.80 11.38
C VAL A 14 -37.74 15.00 11.07
N SER A 15 -36.88 15.39 12.00
CA SER A 15 -35.79 16.33 11.72
C SER A 15 -34.76 15.66 10.80
N LEU A 16 -34.87 15.93 9.50
CA LEU A 16 -33.80 15.71 8.54
C LEU A 16 -32.68 16.72 8.88
N ALA A 17 -31.61 16.25 9.53
CA ALA A 17 -30.40 17.05 9.69
C ALA A 17 -29.77 17.25 8.30
N LEU A 18 -30.03 18.41 7.69
CA LEU A 18 -29.33 18.90 6.52
C LEU A 18 -27.86 19.11 6.92
N LEU A 19 -26.99 18.19 6.51
CA LEU A 19 -25.55 18.44 6.49
C LEU A 19 -25.29 19.63 5.57
N PRO A 20 -24.44 20.60 5.97
CA PRO A 20 -24.12 21.72 5.11
C PRO A 20 -23.40 21.18 3.87
N ARG A 21 -23.98 21.42 2.69
CA ARG A 21 -23.22 21.33 1.44
C ARG A 21 -22.14 22.39 1.54
N HIS A 22 -20.88 21.95 1.64
CA HIS A 22 -19.76 22.80 1.27
C HIS A 22 -19.98 23.20 -0.20
N VAL A 23 -20.41 24.45 -0.40
CA VAL A 23 -20.16 25.14 -1.65
C VAL A 23 -18.66 25.45 -1.59
N SER A 24 -17.84 24.61 -2.23
CA SER A 24 -16.47 25.03 -2.51
C SER A 24 -16.57 26.19 -3.49
N ALA A 25 -15.81 27.25 -3.24
CA ALA A 25 -15.46 28.16 -4.32
C ALA A 25 -14.78 27.30 -5.40
N GLU A 26 -15.12 27.51 -6.68
CA GLU A 26 -14.35 26.95 -7.79
C GLU A 26 -12.95 27.54 -7.71
N GLU A 27 -12.03 26.82 -7.06
CA GLU A 27 -10.61 27.00 -7.28
C GLU A 27 -10.33 26.73 -8.77
N PRO A 28 -9.41 27.48 -9.41
CA PRO A 28 -9.09 27.27 -10.81
C PRO A 28 -8.72 25.80 -11.02
N ASP A 29 -9.51 25.12 -11.86
CA ASP A 29 -9.37 23.69 -12.16
C ASP A 29 -7.91 23.39 -12.51
N PHE A 30 -7.24 22.58 -11.69
CA PHE A 30 -5.85 22.23 -11.90
C PHE A 30 -5.73 21.49 -13.24
N ASP A 31 -5.06 22.09 -14.21
CA ASP A 31 -4.91 21.51 -15.55
C ASP A 31 -3.77 20.48 -15.57
N ALA A 32 -4.14 19.21 -15.43
CA ALA A 32 -3.21 18.08 -15.46
C ALA A 32 -2.41 17.98 -16.78
N ASP A 33 -2.99 18.40 -17.92
CA ASP A 33 -2.30 18.40 -19.21
C ASP A 33 -1.22 19.50 -19.26
N GLN A 34 -1.54 20.68 -18.72
CA GLN A 34 -0.55 21.74 -18.55
C GLN A 34 0.60 21.31 -17.62
N ALA A 35 0.27 20.65 -16.50
CA ALA A 35 1.26 20.10 -15.58
C ALA A 35 2.16 19.04 -16.25
N ALA A 36 1.58 18.13 -17.03
CA ALA A 36 2.33 17.13 -17.79
C ALA A 36 3.29 17.79 -18.81
N GLY A 37 2.81 18.83 -19.51
CA GLY A 37 3.62 19.61 -20.44
C GLY A 37 4.82 20.32 -19.78
N ARG A 38 4.68 20.79 -18.53
CA ARG A 38 5.79 21.36 -17.75
C ARG A 38 6.88 20.34 -17.46
N ILE A 39 6.50 19.11 -17.09
CA ILE A 39 7.43 17.99 -16.87
C ILE A 39 8.17 17.66 -18.16
N ASP A 40 7.44 17.48 -19.27
CA ASP A 40 8.05 17.17 -20.57
C ASP A 40 9.01 18.27 -21.03
N GLY A 41 8.65 19.54 -20.82
CA GLY A 41 9.52 20.67 -21.14
C GLY A 41 10.84 20.67 -20.38
N LEU A 42 10.83 20.30 -19.09
CA LEU A 42 12.06 20.18 -18.29
C LEU A 42 12.94 19.02 -18.75
N ILE A 43 12.35 17.85 -18.97
CA ILE A 43 13.09 16.67 -19.42
C ILE A 43 13.71 16.93 -20.79
N LEU A 44 12.95 17.52 -21.72
CA LEU A 44 13.45 17.84 -23.05
C LEU A 44 14.64 18.82 -23.00
N ARG A 45 14.59 19.82 -22.12
CA ARG A 45 15.72 20.74 -21.90
C ARG A 45 16.95 20.03 -21.33
N ASP A 46 16.80 19.17 -20.33
CA ASP A 46 17.92 18.39 -19.76
C ASP A 46 18.55 17.44 -20.80
N LEU A 47 17.72 16.78 -21.62
CA LEU A 47 18.19 15.92 -22.70
C LEU A 47 18.97 16.72 -23.75
N HIS A 48 18.41 17.83 -24.26
CA HIS A 48 19.07 18.66 -25.26
C HIS A 48 20.37 19.28 -24.73
N GLY A 49 20.41 19.70 -23.47
CA GLY A 49 21.63 20.23 -22.83
C GLY A 49 22.77 19.21 -22.70
N ARG A 50 22.50 17.93 -23.01
CA ARG A 50 23.45 16.80 -22.93
C ARG A 50 23.59 16.07 -24.26
N ASP A 51 23.12 16.67 -25.36
CA ASP A 51 23.10 16.06 -26.69
C ASP A 51 22.36 14.71 -26.76
N LEU A 52 21.41 14.49 -25.84
CA LEU A 52 20.54 13.32 -25.82
C LEU A 52 19.20 13.62 -26.48
N GLN A 53 18.53 12.57 -26.95
CA GLN A 53 17.21 12.65 -27.55
C GLN A 53 16.19 11.83 -26.74
N PRO A 54 14.91 12.21 -26.75
CA PRO A 54 13.84 11.37 -26.26
C PRO A 54 13.72 10.10 -27.11
N ASN A 55 13.25 9.00 -26.51
CA ASN A 55 12.98 7.77 -27.24
C ASN A 55 11.78 7.97 -28.19
N ALA A 56 11.64 7.07 -29.16
CA ALA A 56 10.47 7.06 -30.03
C ALA A 56 9.17 6.88 -29.22
N PRO A 57 8.02 7.42 -29.67
CA PRO A 57 6.74 7.18 -29.02
C PRO A 57 6.42 5.67 -28.90
N ALA A 58 5.83 5.28 -27.78
CA ALA A 58 5.35 3.92 -27.59
C ALA A 58 4.16 3.63 -28.50
N SER A 59 4.16 2.44 -29.11
CA SER A 59 2.99 1.94 -29.82
C SER A 59 1.79 1.82 -28.88
N ASP A 60 0.58 1.78 -29.43
CA ASP A 60 -0.63 1.60 -28.63
C ASP A 60 -0.62 0.32 -27.80
N ASN A 61 -0.04 -0.77 -28.31
CA ASN A 61 0.04 -2.03 -27.56
C ASN A 61 1.03 -1.93 -26.38
N GLN A 62 2.16 -1.25 -26.58
CA GLN A 62 3.14 -0.99 -25.51
C GLN A 62 2.53 -0.10 -24.44
N PHE A 63 1.93 1.03 -24.83
CA PHE A 63 1.25 1.94 -23.90
C PHE A 63 0.16 1.20 -23.12
N LEU A 64 -0.72 0.48 -23.82
CA LEU A 64 -1.84 -0.23 -23.20
C LEU A 64 -1.36 -1.28 -22.19
N ARG A 65 -0.37 -2.10 -22.55
CA ARG A 65 0.18 -3.09 -21.62
C ARG A 65 0.81 -2.43 -20.40
N ARG A 66 1.62 -1.40 -20.63
CA ARG A 66 2.35 -0.67 -19.59
C ARG A 66 1.40 -0.01 -18.59
N VAL A 67 0.42 0.76 -19.07
CA VAL A 67 -0.50 1.50 -18.18
C VAL A 67 -1.36 0.55 -17.34
N TYR A 68 -1.78 -0.59 -17.89
CA TYR A 68 -2.52 -1.60 -17.13
C TYR A 68 -1.68 -2.21 -15.99
N LEU A 69 -0.40 -2.52 -16.28
CA LEU A 69 0.51 -3.05 -15.26
C LEU A 69 0.87 -2.01 -14.21
N ASP A 70 1.13 -0.76 -14.62
CA ASP A 70 1.53 0.32 -13.73
C ASP A 70 0.39 0.84 -12.86
N VAL A 71 -0.84 0.90 -13.38
CA VAL A 71 -1.97 1.50 -12.66
C VAL A 71 -2.75 0.45 -11.90
N ILE A 72 -3.08 -0.69 -12.52
CA ILE A 72 -3.95 -1.70 -11.92
C ILE A 72 -3.25 -3.03 -11.63
N GLY A 73 -1.94 -3.14 -11.90
CA GLY A 73 -1.15 -4.29 -11.48
C GLY A 73 -1.39 -5.59 -12.24
N ARG A 74 -2.00 -5.57 -13.42
CA ARG A 74 -2.18 -6.77 -14.26
C ARG A 74 -2.18 -6.42 -15.74
N ILE A 75 -1.96 -7.39 -16.61
CA ILE A 75 -2.15 -7.21 -18.06
C ILE A 75 -3.63 -6.93 -18.42
N PRO A 76 -3.92 -6.27 -19.55
CA PRO A 76 -5.30 -6.06 -20.01
C PRO A 76 -5.94 -7.34 -20.54
N THR A 77 -7.25 -7.44 -20.43
CA THR A 77 -8.05 -8.49 -21.05
C THR A 77 -8.19 -8.25 -22.56
N VAL A 78 -8.53 -9.31 -23.30
CA VAL A 78 -8.78 -9.20 -24.75
C VAL A 78 -9.94 -8.22 -25.07
N ASN A 79 -10.95 -8.14 -24.20
CA ASN A 79 -12.06 -7.21 -24.35
C ASN A 79 -11.64 -5.76 -24.08
N GLU A 80 -10.83 -5.52 -23.04
CA GLU A 80 -10.25 -4.21 -22.75
C GLU A 80 -9.37 -3.72 -23.92
N ILE A 81 -8.56 -4.62 -24.50
CA ILE A 81 -7.76 -4.32 -25.70
C ILE A 81 -8.66 -3.97 -26.89
N ALA A 82 -9.73 -4.73 -27.12
CA ALA A 82 -10.67 -4.46 -28.20
C ALA A 82 -11.38 -3.11 -28.02
N LYS A 83 -11.85 -2.80 -26.80
CA LYS A 83 -12.48 -1.52 -26.44
C LYS A 83 -11.54 -0.36 -26.74
N PHE A 84 -10.30 -0.42 -26.28
CA PHE A 84 -9.31 0.65 -26.51
C PHE A 84 -9.01 0.85 -28.01
N ARG A 85 -8.91 -0.24 -28.78
CA ARG A 85 -8.64 -0.16 -30.22
C ARG A 85 -9.81 0.39 -31.04
N GLN A 86 -11.04 0.17 -30.57
CA GLN A 86 -12.24 0.70 -31.20
C GLN A 86 -12.48 2.17 -30.86
N ASP A 87 -11.85 2.68 -29.81
CA ASP A 87 -11.90 4.08 -29.44
C ASP A 87 -11.07 4.93 -30.42
N THR A 88 -11.76 5.81 -31.14
CA THR A 88 -11.19 6.73 -32.14
C THR A 88 -11.00 8.14 -31.61
N ARG A 89 -11.36 8.41 -30.35
CA ARG A 89 -11.18 9.73 -29.75
C ARG A 89 -9.70 10.08 -29.64
N LYS A 90 -9.38 11.37 -29.82
CA LYS A 90 -7.99 11.87 -29.75
C LYS A 90 -7.38 11.71 -28.35
N ASP A 91 -8.22 11.81 -27.32
CA ASP A 91 -7.89 11.70 -25.90
C ASP A 91 -8.02 10.28 -25.34
N ARG A 92 -8.22 9.25 -26.18
CA ARG A 92 -8.47 7.86 -25.72
C ARG A 92 -7.44 7.31 -24.72
N ARG A 93 -6.17 7.75 -24.79
CA ARG A 93 -5.12 7.36 -23.82
C ARG A 93 -5.37 8.01 -22.46
N ALA A 94 -5.68 9.31 -22.42
CA ALA A 94 -6.03 10.03 -21.21
C ALA A 94 -7.33 9.48 -20.59
N SER A 95 -8.37 9.30 -21.42
CA SER A 95 -9.63 8.66 -21.01
C SER A 95 -9.42 7.26 -20.40
N LEU A 96 -8.50 6.45 -20.95
CA LEU A 96 -8.18 5.14 -20.38
C LEU A 96 -7.44 5.28 -19.03
N VAL A 97 -6.51 6.23 -18.92
CA VAL A 97 -5.81 6.51 -17.66
C VAL A 97 -6.82 6.83 -16.56
N ASP A 98 -7.82 7.67 -16.84
CA ASP A 98 -8.88 8.01 -15.89
C ASP A 98 -9.73 6.80 -15.49
N GLU A 99 -10.13 5.98 -16.46
CA GLU A 99 -10.87 4.74 -16.20
C GLU A 99 -10.08 3.80 -15.27
N LEU A 100 -8.78 3.65 -15.51
CA LEU A 100 -7.92 2.77 -14.72
C LEU A 100 -7.67 3.31 -13.31
N LEU A 101 -7.39 4.61 -13.17
CA LEU A 101 -7.15 5.28 -11.89
C LEU A 101 -8.40 5.26 -10.98
N ALA A 102 -9.60 5.31 -11.56
CA ALA A 102 -10.85 5.18 -10.82
C ALA A 102 -11.24 3.72 -10.50
N SER A 103 -10.49 2.74 -11.01
CA SER A 103 -10.90 1.33 -10.93
C SER A 103 -10.60 0.68 -9.57
N PRO A 104 -11.35 -0.39 -9.20
CA PRO A 104 -10.98 -1.26 -8.09
C PRO A 104 -9.57 -1.87 -8.24
N GLY A 105 -9.10 -2.08 -9.47
CA GLY A 105 -7.76 -2.61 -9.74
C GLY A 105 -6.66 -1.66 -9.25
N HIS A 106 -6.86 -0.34 -9.35
CA HIS A 106 -5.92 0.66 -8.82
C HIS A 106 -5.78 0.57 -7.31
N VAL A 107 -6.89 0.47 -6.59
CA VAL A 107 -6.90 0.28 -5.12
C VAL A 107 -6.11 -0.98 -4.73
N SER A 108 -6.32 -2.09 -5.42
CA SER A 108 -5.59 -3.35 -5.17
C SER A 108 -4.09 -3.18 -5.38
N HIS A 109 -3.70 -2.55 -6.48
CA HIS A 109 -2.30 -2.39 -6.82
C HIS A 109 -1.58 -1.39 -5.89
N MET A 110 -2.22 -0.26 -5.60
CA MET A 110 -1.73 0.73 -4.63
C MET A 110 -1.63 0.16 -3.22
N PHE A 111 -2.57 -0.70 -2.80
CA PHE A 111 -2.49 -1.38 -1.51
C PHE A 111 -1.24 -2.28 -1.40
N ASN A 112 -0.88 -3.00 -2.47
CA ASN A 112 0.32 -3.83 -2.46
C ASN A 112 1.59 -2.97 -2.35
N TRP A 113 1.64 -1.87 -3.12
CA TRP A 113 2.76 -0.93 -3.10
C TRP A 113 2.92 -0.23 -1.74
N LEU A 114 1.85 0.34 -1.18
CA LEU A 114 1.85 0.89 0.18
C LEU A 114 2.06 -0.21 1.24
N GLY A 115 1.68 -1.46 0.95
CA GLY A 115 1.84 -2.58 1.85
C GLY A 115 3.29 -2.92 2.13
N ASP A 116 4.16 -2.81 1.12
CA ASP A 116 5.61 -2.91 1.26
C ASP A 116 6.16 -1.71 2.05
N MET A 117 5.91 -0.50 1.55
CA MET A 117 6.40 0.75 2.15
C MET A 117 5.99 0.93 3.63
N LEU A 118 4.74 0.61 3.97
CA LEU A 118 4.18 0.72 5.33
C LEU A 118 4.30 -0.59 6.13
N ARG A 119 4.97 -1.61 5.60
CA ARG A 119 5.20 -2.92 6.24
C ARG A 119 3.91 -3.57 6.76
N ILE A 120 2.82 -3.51 5.99
CA ILE A 120 1.48 -3.97 6.40
C ILE A 120 1.44 -5.51 6.49
N LYS A 121 1.17 -6.09 7.66
CA LYS A 121 1.07 -7.56 7.80
C LYS A 121 -0.32 -7.99 8.24
N ASP A 122 -0.72 -9.21 7.91
CA ASP A 122 -1.91 -9.88 8.47
C ASP A 122 -1.76 -10.06 9.98
N VAL A 123 -0.53 -10.36 10.42
CA VAL A 123 -0.20 -10.69 11.80
C VAL A 123 1.15 -10.07 12.14
N TYR A 124 1.19 -9.25 13.20
CA TYR A 124 2.45 -8.87 13.84
C TYR A 124 2.71 -9.72 15.07
N TYR A 125 3.99 -9.98 15.33
CA TYR A 125 4.41 -10.72 16.51
C TYR A 125 3.95 -10.00 17.78
N ARG A 126 3.34 -10.75 18.71
CA ARG A 126 2.75 -10.28 19.98
C ARG A 126 1.56 -9.31 19.90
N ILE A 127 1.24 -8.75 18.73
CA ILE A 127 0.04 -7.91 18.51
C ILE A 127 -1.13 -8.77 18.01
N GLY A 128 -0.82 -9.74 17.14
CA GLY A 128 -1.83 -10.61 16.52
C GLY A 128 -2.32 -10.05 15.19
N LYS A 129 -3.55 -10.44 14.82
CA LYS A 129 -4.22 -10.06 13.57
C LYS A 129 -4.51 -8.56 13.47
N THR A 130 -4.14 -7.97 12.34
CA THR A 130 -4.23 -6.52 12.04
C THR A 130 -5.13 -6.22 10.83
N TYR A 131 -6.15 -7.04 10.60
CA TYR A 131 -7.06 -6.88 9.45
C TYR A 131 -7.73 -5.50 9.37
N THR A 132 -7.98 -4.84 10.51
CA THR A 132 -8.52 -3.48 10.56
C THR A 132 -7.58 -2.46 9.90
N PHE A 133 -6.26 -2.67 9.94
CA PHE A 133 -5.30 -1.79 9.25
C PHE A 133 -5.36 -1.97 7.74
N HIS A 134 -5.51 -3.20 7.25
CA HIS A 134 -5.63 -3.49 5.82
C HIS A 134 -6.85 -2.79 5.24
N THR A 135 -7.99 -2.98 5.91
CA THR A 135 -9.26 -2.38 5.50
C THR A 135 -9.22 -0.87 5.64
N TRP A 136 -8.54 -0.32 6.66
CA TRP A 136 -8.34 1.11 6.77
C TRP A 136 -7.57 1.67 5.57
N VAL A 137 -6.42 1.10 5.19
CA VAL A 137 -5.65 1.56 4.02
C VAL A 137 -6.45 1.42 2.72
N LYS A 138 -7.08 0.27 2.47
CA LYS A 138 -7.90 0.06 1.27
C LYS A 138 -9.05 1.07 1.19
N LYS A 139 -9.75 1.34 2.29
CA LYS A 139 -10.82 2.36 2.34
C LYS A 139 -10.28 3.77 2.05
N ARG A 140 -9.09 4.13 2.56
CA ARG A 140 -8.48 5.44 2.25
C ARG A 140 -8.15 5.57 0.77
N LEU A 141 -7.61 4.53 0.15
CA LEU A 141 -7.35 4.48 -1.30
C LEU A 141 -8.65 4.54 -2.12
N GLU A 142 -9.69 3.82 -1.73
CA GLU A 142 -11.01 3.86 -2.37
C GLU A 142 -11.63 5.25 -2.32
N GLN A 143 -11.53 5.91 -1.16
CA GLN A 143 -12.01 7.27 -0.92
C GLN A 143 -11.15 8.36 -1.58
N ASN A 144 -10.04 7.99 -2.19
CA ASN A 144 -9.02 8.93 -2.69
C ASN A 144 -8.58 9.93 -1.61
N ARG A 145 -8.37 9.45 -0.39
CA ARG A 145 -7.96 10.33 0.70
C ARG A 145 -6.55 10.87 0.44
N PRO A 146 -6.31 12.18 0.58
CA PRO A 146 -4.98 12.78 0.47
C PRO A 146 -3.91 12.10 1.32
N TRP A 147 -2.68 12.05 0.80
CA TRP A 147 -1.59 11.31 1.43
C TRP A 147 -1.12 11.92 2.75
N ASP A 148 -1.05 13.25 2.82
CA ASP A 148 -0.80 14.03 4.04
C ASP A 148 -1.80 13.65 5.14
N GLU A 149 -3.10 13.59 4.83
CA GLU A 149 -4.12 13.20 5.79
C GLU A 149 -3.99 11.74 6.23
N MET A 150 -3.65 10.83 5.31
CA MET A 150 -3.39 9.42 5.66
C MET A 150 -2.21 9.28 6.61
N VAL A 151 -1.11 10.00 6.37
CA VAL A 151 0.07 10.00 7.23
C VAL A 151 -0.27 10.63 8.59
N HIS A 152 -0.95 11.77 8.59
CA HIS A 152 -1.39 12.44 9.82
C HIS A 152 -2.28 11.52 10.67
N ASP A 153 -3.27 10.85 10.07
CA ASP A 153 -4.11 9.85 10.75
C ASP A 153 -3.27 8.74 11.43
N MET A 154 -2.30 8.17 10.71
CA MET A 154 -1.45 7.09 11.24
C MET A 154 -0.59 7.56 12.41
N LEU A 155 -0.02 8.75 12.31
CA LEU A 155 0.86 9.31 13.34
C LEU A 155 0.08 9.76 14.57
N THR A 156 -1.17 10.19 14.41
CA THR A 156 -1.99 10.67 15.52
C THR A 156 -2.90 9.61 16.14
N ALA A 157 -2.99 8.42 15.53
CA ALA A 157 -3.88 7.35 15.95
C ALA A 157 -3.74 6.97 17.43
N GLU A 158 -4.88 6.92 18.13
CA GLU A 158 -5.02 6.48 19.51
C GLU A 158 -6.18 5.46 19.62
N GLY A 159 -6.20 4.70 20.72
CA GLY A 159 -7.29 3.77 21.03
C GLY A 159 -6.96 2.31 20.71
N ARG A 160 -8.00 1.47 20.70
CA ARG A 160 -7.88 0.02 20.46
C ARG A 160 -7.69 -0.27 18.97
N LEU A 161 -6.81 -1.23 18.67
CA LEU A 161 -6.57 -1.71 17.31
C LEU A 161 -7.85 -2.17 16.58
N GLY A 162 -8.78 -2.78 17.31
CA GLY A 162 -10.05 -3.23 16.75
C GLY A 162 -11.00 -2.10 16.34
N GLU A 163 -10.86 -0.91 16.94
CA GLU A 163 -11.70 0.27 16.66
C GLU A 163 -11.06 1.18 15.61
N ASN A 164 -9.76 1.39 15.74
CA ASN A 164 -8.99 2.28 14.90
C ASN A 164 -7.83 1.53 14.25
N GLY A 165 -8.02 1.09 13.01
CA GLY A 165 -7.03 0.35 12.24
C GLY A 165 -5.71 1.10 12.04
N ALA A 166 -5.73 2.44 12.01
CA ALA A 166 -4.52 3.26 11.83
C ALA A 166 -3.52 3.12 12.98
N THR A 167 -3.99 2.77 14.18
CA THR A 167 -3.12 2.52 15.36
C THR A 167 -2.10 1.41 15.12
N ALA A 168 -2.35 0.51 14.17
CA ALA A 168 -1.42 -0.55 13.80
C ALA A 168 -0.06 -0.02 13.34
N TYR A 169 -0.01 1.17 12.73
CA TYR A 169 1.23 1.78 12.27
C TYR A 169 2.22 1.98 13.43
N LEU A 170 1.76 2.60 14.52
CA LEU A 170 2.56 2.79 15.73
C LEU A 170 2.73 1.49 16.53
N LEU A 171 1.67 0.66 16.60
CA LEU A 171 1.71 -0.59 17.38
C LEU A 171 2.76 -1.58 16.85
N ARG A 172 2.98 -1.64 15.52
CA ARG A 172 3.93 -2.54 14.86
C ARG A 172 5.30 -2.52 15.53
N ASP A 173 5.81 -1.33 15.85
CA ASP A 173 7.14 -1.11 16.41
C ASP A 173 7.09 -0.66 17.88
N ALA A 174 5.98 -0.92 18.59
CA ALA A 174 5.76 -0.46 19.96
C ALA A 174 6.83 -0.92 21.00
N SER A 175 7.64 -1.92 20.67
CA SER A 175 8.76 -2.37 21.52
C SER A 175 10.09 -1.67 21.22
N MET A 176 10.14 -0.88 20.14
CA MET A 176 11.34 -0.22 19.62
C MET A 176 10.95 1.21 19.14
N PRO A 177 10.53 2.10 20.04
CA PRO A 177 9.97 3.40 19.67
C PRO A 177 10.97 4.34 18.96
N LEU A 178 12.27 4.24 19.26
CA LEU A 178 13.30 5.01 18.57
C LEU A 178 13.47 4.53 17.12
N ASP A 179 13.56 3.22 16.91
CA ASP A 179 13.60 2.63 15.56
C ASP A 179 12.31 2.93 14.79
N SER A 180 11.17 2.97 15.47
CA SER A 180 9.89 3.37 14.89
C SER A 180 9.95 4.80 14.34
N LEU A 181 10.52 5.75 15.08
CA LEU A 181 10.73 7.12 14.61
C LEU A 181 11.68 7.15 13.41
N SER A 182 12.83 6.46 13.50
CA SER A 182 13.80 6.40 12.40
C SER A 182 13.13 5.92 11.12
N ASN A 183 12.41 4.79 11.18
CA ASN A 183 11.67 4.25 10.05
C ASN A 183 10.61 5.22 9.53
N THR A 184 9.92 5.95 10.42
CA THR A 184 8.90 6.95 10.05
C THR A 184 9.53 8.08 9.24
N LEU A 185 10.66 8.63 9.71
CA LEU A 185 11.39 9.70 9.03
C LEU A 185 11.98 9.23 7.68
N THR A 186 12.53 8.01 7.62
CA THR A 186 13.01 7.42 6.36
C THR A 186 11.88 7.17 5.37
N THR A 187 10.74 6.66 5.83
CA THR A 187 9.60 6.33 4.97
C THR A 187 8.97 7.58 4.37
N PHE A 188 8.73 8.61 5.18
CA PHE A 188 7.92 9.77 4.78
C PHE A 188 8.75 10.98 4.34
N LEU A 189 10.00 11.10 4.75
CA LEU A 189 10.88 12.22 4.38
C LEU A 189 12.13 11.79 3.60
N GLY A 190 12.36 10.48 3.43
CA GLY A 190 13.64 10.00 2.91
C GLY A 190 14.82 10.42 3.79
N ALA A 191 14.62 10.59 5.10
CA ALA A 191 15.70 10.99 6.01
C ALA A 191 16.38 9.75 6.59
N ASN A 192 17.70 9.62 6.41
CA ASN A 192 18.47 8.51 6.95
C ASN A 192 19.08 8.88 8.30
N VAL A 193 18.32 8.61 9.38
CA VAL A 193 18.64 9.11 10.73
C VAL A 193 19.01 8.00 11.71
N ALA A 194 19.15 6.77 11.23
CA ALA A 194 19.34 5.61 12.10
C ALA A 194 20.65 5.69 12.90
N CYS A 195 21.74 6.15 12.27
CA CYS A 195 23.03 6.31 12.97
C CYS A 195 22.95 7.36 14.08
N ALA A 196 22.16 8.43 13.87
CA ALA A 196 21.90 9.50 14.83
C ALA A 196 21.23 9.02 16.14
N GLN A 197 20.80 7.76 16.22
CA GLN A 197 20.31 7.19 17.49
C GLN A 197 21.43 7.03 18.53
N CYS A 198 22.66 6.74 18.08
CA CYS A 198 23.79 6.39 18.95
C CYS A 198 24.92 7.43 18.93
N HIS A 199 25.14 8.10 17.80
CA HIS A 199 26.16 9.13 17.62
C HIS A 199 25.75 10.05 16.47
N ASP A 200 26.33 11.24 16.38
CA ASP A 200 26.13 12.15 15.23
C ASP A 200 26.38 11.43 13.91
N HIS A 201 25.49 11.62 12.94
CA HIS A 201 25.54 10.93 11.67
C HIS A 201 26.86 11.28 10.93
N PRO A 202 27.60 10.29 10.41
CA PRO A 202 28.95 10.53 9.88
C PRO A 202 28.99 11.31 8.57
N PHE A 203 27.87 11.34 7.83
CA PHE A 203 27.79 11.91 6.47
C PHE A 203 26.65 12.90 6.27
N ALA A 204 25.82 13.13 7.28
CA ALA A 204 24.61 13.96 7.16
C ALA A 204 24.53 14.87 8.39
N GLU A 205 23.84 16.01 8.28
CA GLU A 205 23.75 17.03 9.34
C GLU A 205 22.75 16.66 10.45
N TRP A 206 22.71 15.39 10.82
CA TRP A 206 21.88 14.87 11.89
C TRP A 206 22.73 14.59 13.12
N THR A 207 22.53 15.37 14.18
CA THR A 207 23.17 15.10 15.47
C THR A 207 22.38 14.06 16.26
N GLN A 208 23.04 13.42 17.24
CA GLN A 208 22.34 12.56 18.19
C GLN A 208 21.26 13.34 18.94
N ARG A 209 21.55 14.60 19.28
CA ARG A 209 20.56 15.48 19.91
C ARG A 209 19.31 15.66 19.06
N ASP A 210 19.47 15.98 17.78
CA ASP A 210 18.35 16.21 16.88
C ASP A 210 17.43 14.99 16.81
N PHE A 211 18.01 13.79 16.76
CA PHE A 211 17.24 12.55 16.79
C PHE A 211 16.38 12.43 18.07
N TYR A 212 16.96 12.65 19.24
CA TYR A 212 16.23 12.57 20.51
C TYR A 212 15.20 13.69 20.67
N GLU A 213 15.48 14.90 20.18
CA GLU A 213 14.53 16.02 20.18
C GLU A 213 13.30 15.71 19.29
N MET A 214 13.49 15.02 18.17
CA MET A 214 12.38 14.49 17.36
C MET A 214 11.67 13.33 18.06
N ALA A 215 12.39 12.44 18.74
CA ALA A 215 11.80 11.35 19.51
C ALA A 215 10.94 11.84 20.69
N ALA A 216 11.24 13.03 21.22
CA ALA A 216 10.49 13.61 22.33
C ALA A 216 9.02 13.92 21.98
N PHE A 217 8.66 14.10 20.70
CA PHE A 217 7.26 14.27 20.30
C PHE A 217 6.40 13.03 20.58
N PHE A 218 7.01 11.85 20.61
CA PHE A 218 6.35 10.59 20.95
C PHE A 218 6.60 10.19 22.41
N GLY A 219 7.28 11.02 23.21
CA GLY A 219 7.71 10.68 24.58
C GLY A 219 6.56 10.34 25.53
N SER A 220 5.37 10.92 25.32
CA SER A 220 4.15 10.60 26.08
C SER A 220 3.22 9.59 25.38
N THR A 221 3.68 8.97 24.29
CA THR A 221 2.99 7.82 23.68
C THR A 221 3.34 6.57 24.46
N ALA A 222 2.32 5.87 24.93
CA ALA A 222 2.43 4.55 25.54
C ALA A 222 1.67 3.52 24.71
N PHE A 223 2.09 2.26 24.89
CA PHE A 223 1.50 1.12 24.21
C PHE A 223 1.06 0.12 25.25
N ASP A 224 -0.24 0.03 25.47
CA ASP A 224 -0.79 -0.97 26.37
C ASP A 224 -0.94 -2.28 25.61
N ARG A 225 0.07 -3.13 25.74
CA ARG A 225 0.19 -4.40 25.02
C ARG A 225 0.14 -5.57 25.97
N VAL A 226 -1.04 -6.18 26.08
CA VAL A 226 -1.24 -7.33 26.94
C VAL A 226 -1.26 -8.59 26.09
N ASP A 227 -0.26 -9.46 26.26
CA ASP A 227 -0.26 -10.80 25.67
C ASP A 227 -1.53 -11.54 26.10
N THR A 228 -2.51 -11.57 25.19
CA THR A 228 -3.88 -12.06 25.39
C THR A 228 -3.95 -13.47 25.97
N ARG A 229 -2.90 -14.28 25.79
CA ARG A 229 -2.80 -15.63 26.37
C ARG A 229 -2.81 -15.63 27.89
N LYS A 230 -2.29 -14.57 28.53
CA LYS A 230 -2.22 -14.42 29.99
C LYS A 230 -3.60 -14.10 30.61
N PRO A 231 -4.28 -12.99 30.25
CA PRO A 231 -5.62 -12.70 30.76
C PRO A 231 -6.63 -13.79 30.37
N ALA A 232 -6.54 -14.35 29.16
CA ALA A 232 -7.41 -15.46 28.75
C ALA A 232 -7.26 -16.70 29.65
N LYS A 233 -6.04 -17.00 30.16
CA LYS A 233 -5.82 -18.11 31.10
C LYS A 233 -6.56 -17.86 32.43
N ASN A 234 -6.56 -16.62 32.91
CA ASN A 234 -7.17 -16.25 34.19
C ASN A 234 -8.69 -16.10 34.09
N LEU A 235 -9.20 -15.77 32.90
CA LEU A 235 -10.63 -15.68 32.63
C LEU A 235 -11.28 -17.04 32.35
N ALA A 236 -10.54 -17.98 31.73
CA ALA A 236 -11.09 -19.24 31.24
C ALA A 236 -11.75 -20.07 32.35
N ASP A 237 -12.93 -20.60 32.04
CA ASP A 237 -13.65 -21.57 32.86
C ASP A 237 -14.47 -22.53 31.97
N LYS A 238 -15.41 -23.26 32.55
CA LYS A 238 -16.26 -24.22 31.83
C LYS A 238 -17.13 -23.58 30.71
N ARG A 239 -17.33 -22.26 30.72
CA ARG A 239 -18.18 -21.52 29.76
C ARG A 239 -17.41 -21.13 28.51
N PHE A 240 -16.16 -20.66 28.66
CA PHE A 240 -15.29 -20.28 27.54
C PHE A 240 -13.86 -20.75 27.76
N SER A 241 -13.32 -21.48 26.78
CA SER A 241 -11.92 -21.92 26.83
C SER A 241 -10.95 -20.76 26.64
N LYS A 242 -9.70 -20.96 27.09
CA LYS A 242 -8.60 -20.03 26.84
C LYS A 242 -8.48 -19.65 25.35
N ALA A 243 -8.65 -20.59 24.43
CA ALA A 243 -8.50 -20.33 22.99
C ALA A 243 -9.61 -19.41 22.45
N ASN A 244 -10.82 -19.54 22.97
CA ASN A 244 -11.94 -18.64 22.63
C ASN A 244 -11.63 -17.22 23.12
N LEU A 245 -11.19 -17.11 24.38
CA LEU A 245 -10.92 -15.82 25.01
C LEU A 245 -9.71 -15.10 24.41
N VAL A 246 -8.65 -15.82 24.02
CA VAL A 246 -7.52 -15.22 23.27
C VAL A 246 -8.03 -14.49 22.02
N THR A 247 -8.95 -15.11 21.29
CA THR A 247 -9.51 -14.55 20.06
C THR A 247 -10.38 -13.32 20.34
N LEU A 248 -11.24 -13.40 21.35
CA LEU A 248 -12.16 -12.33 21.73
C LEU A 248 -11.43 -11.10 22.29
N LEU A 249 -10.39 -11.31 23.10
CA LEU A 249 -9.64 -10.22 23.73
C LEU A 249 -8.70 -9.51 22.75
N GLN A 250 -8.24 -10.18 21.69
CA GLN A 250 -7.18 -9.69 20.83
C GLN A 250 -7.38 -8.26 20.28
N PRO A 251 -8.52 -7.89 19.65
CA PRO A 251 -8.71 -6.52 19.16
C PRO A 251 -8.82 -5.46 20.25
N ASN A 252 -9.02 -5.87 21.50
CA ASN A 252 -9.22 -4.99 22.65
C ASN A 252 -7.95 -4.78 23.48
N MET A 253 -6.95 -5.67 23.36
CA MET A 253 -5.78 -5.74 24.24
C MET A 253 -4.54 -5.00 23.72
N GLU A 254 -4.61 -4.48 22.50
CA GLU A 254 -3.54 -3.69 21.89
C GLU A 254 -4.06 -2.27 21.70
N ARG A 255 -3.46 -1.32 22.43
CA ARG A 255 -3.86 0.09 22.42
C ARG A 255 -2.66 1.00 22.27
N VAL A 256 -2.86 2.08 21.53
CA VAL A 256 -2.03 3.28 21.64
C VAL A 256 -2.73 4.20 22.63
N VAL A 257 -2.03 4.67 23.66
CA VAL A 257 -2.61 5.52 24.71
C VAL A 257 -1.67 6.68 25.03
N PHE A 258 -2.24 7.77 25.52
CA PHE A 258 -1.49 8.87 26.10
C PHE A 258 -1.11 8.59 27.56
N ASP A 259 0.16 8.77 27.91
CA ASP A 259 0.67 8.69 29.28
C ASP A 259 1.50 9.93 29.63
N ARG A 260 0.90 10.82 30.43
CA ARG A 260 1.52 12.06 30.91
C ARG A 260 2.76 11.86 31.80
N THR A 261 2.95 10.66 32.35
CA THR A 261 4.09 10.36 33.24
C THR A 261 5.36 10.01 32.47
N ARG A 262 5.23 9.69 31.18
CA ARG A 262 6.36 9.38 30.29
C ARG A 262 6.93 10.64 29.63
N GLY A 263 8.20 10.54 29.29
CA GLY A 263 8.90 11.49 28.45
C GLY A 263 10.20 10.87 27.94
N THR A 264 10.68 11.36 26.80
CA THR A 264 11.97 10.95 26.25
C THR A 264 13.09 11.57 27.09
N VAL A 265 14.12 10.77 27.39
CA VAL A 265 15.34 11.20 28.07
C VAL A 265 16.54 10.87 27.20
N PHE A 266 17.63 11.63 27.35
CA PHE A 266 18.90 11.28 26.72
C PHE A 266 19.42 9.94 27.27
N PRO A 267 20.12 9.14 26.44
CA PRO A 267 20.60 7.83 26.86
C PRO A 267 21.69 7.97 27.95
N LYS A 268 21.95 6.89 28.68
CA LYS A 268 22.89 6.92 29.83
C LYS A 268 24.35 7.11 29.40
N ASP A 269 24.65 6.70 28.17
CA ASP A 269 25.91 6.77 27.47
C ASP A 269 25.97 7.94 26.48
N TYR A 270 25.08 8.93 26.61
CA TYR A 270 25.13 10.16 25.81
C TYR A 270 26.49 10.86 25.99
N ALA A 271 27.25 10.99 24.90
CA ALA A 271 28.67 11.33 24.93
C ALA A 271 28.97 12.82 24.69
N TYR A 272 27.95 13.64 24.41
CA TYR A 272 28.10 15.04 24.03
C TYR A 272 27.86 15.99 25.21
N ASP A 273 28.62 17.07 25.30
CA ASP A 273 28.55 18.06 26.40
C ASP A 273 27.31 18.96 26.35
N ASP A 274 26.51 18.86 25.29
CA ASP A 274 25.39 19.74 25.00
C ASP A 274 24.08 19.35 25.72
N ALA A 275 24.07 18.18 26.37
CA ALA A 275 23.03 17.71 27.28
C ALA A 275 23.58 16.70 28.30
N LYS A 276 22.93 16.59 29.47
CA LYS A 276 23.32 15.59 30.48
C LYS A 276 22.67 14.24 30.20
N PRO A 277 23.39 13.10 30.34
CA PRO A 277 22.79 11.77 30.29
C PRO A 277 21.58 11.64 31.23
N GLY A 278 20.49 11.05 30.74
CA GLY A 278 19.24 10.89 31.49
C GLY A 278 18.42 12.18 31.68
N ALA A 279 18.87 13.34 31.21
CA ALA A 279 18.06 14.56 31.23
C ALA A 279 16.85 14.41 30.30
N LYS A 280 15.72 15.01 30.70
CA LYS A 280 14.50 15.04 29.88
C LYS A 280 14.76 15.84 28.61
N VAL A 281 14.39 15.26 27.47
CA VAL A 281 14.55 15.90 26.16
C VAL A 281 13.37 16.84 25.91
N VAL A 282 13.68 18.05 25.43
CA VAL A 282 12.67 19.02 24.99
C VAL A 282 12.44 18.81 23.50
N PRO A 283 11.19 18.59 23.06
CA PRO A 283 10.91 18.39 21.63
C PRO A 283 11.23 19.65 20.83
N ARG A 284 11.81 19.44 19.65
CA ARG A 284 12.20 20.50 18.72
C ARG A 284 12.09 19.97 17.29
N PHE A 285 11.53 20.77 16.41
CA PHE A 285 11.52 20.46 14.99
C PHE A 285 12.89 20.67 14.37
N ILE A 286 13.20 19.82 13.40
CA ILE A 286 14.38 19.99 12.57
C ILE A 286 14.07 21.01 11.48
N ALA A 287 15.08 21.81 11.17
CA ALA A 287 15.09 22.78 10.10
C ALA A 287 16.19 22.37 9.11
N TRP A 288 15.97 22.59 7.82
CA TRP A 288 16.86 22.15 6.74
C TRP A 288 17.60 23.30 6.04
N ASP A 289 17.22 24.55 6.33
CA ASP A 289 17.85 25.78 5.84
C ASP A 289 18.31 26.66 7.03
N ASP A 290 18.67 27.93 6.79
CA ASP A 290 18.89 28.97 7.83
C ASP A 290 17.66 29.24 8.74
N GLU A 291 16.59 28.47 8.54
CA GLU A 291 15.43 28.43 9.40
C GLU A 291 15.80 28.05 10.83
N LYS A 292 15.30 28.85 11.77
CA LYS A 292 15.56 28.61 13.19
C LYS A 292 14.78 27.39 13.63
N LYS A 293 15.49 26.35 14.10
CA LYS A 293 14.87 25.21 14.80
C LYS A 293 13.93 25.73 15.89
N MET A 294 12.64 25.41 15.81
CA MET A 294 11.64 25.94 16.73
C MET A 294 11.45 24.99 17.93
N PRO A 295 11.78 25.41 19.17
CA PRO A 295 11.53 24.60 20.34
C PRO A 295 10.03 24.55 20.64
N VAL A 296 9.54 23.35 20.97
CA VAL A 296 8.14 23.11 21.33
C VAL A 296 8.04 22.95 22.86
N ALA A 297 8.60 23.92 23.59
CA ALA A 297 8.65 23.89 25.05
C ALA A 297 7.33 24.38 25.67
N GLY A 298 6.90 23.76 26.78
CA GLY A 298 5.76 24.23 27.58
C GLY A 298 4.37 23.85 27.03
N LEU A 299 4.30 23.12 25.92
CA LEU A 299 3.02 22.64 25.39
C LEU A 299 2.54 21.38 26.11
N ASP A 300 1.21 21.20 26.10
CA ASP A 300 0.54 20.01 26.62
C ASP A 300 1.13 18.75 25.96
N PRO A 301 1.74 17.82 26.73
CA PRO A 301 2.30 16.59 26.18
C PRO A 301 1.32 15.78 25.33
N ARG A 302 0.01 15.93 25.55
CA ARG A 302 -1.03 15.28 24.76
C ARG A 302 -1.09 15.77 23.31
N ARG A 303 -0.60 16.99 23.04
CA ARG A 303 -0.62 17.62 21.71
C ARG A 303 0.66 17.40 20.92
N LEU A 304 1.73 16.85 21.52
CA LEU A 304 3.03 16.74 20.86
C LEU A 304 2.99 15.87 19.60
N ARG A 305 2.37 14.69 19.68
CA ARG A 305 2.26 13.79 18.53
C ARG A 305 1.45 14.38 17.38
N LYS A 306 0.39 15.13 17.69
CA LYS A 306 -0.38 15.87 16.68
C LYS A 306 0.48 16.93 16.00
N GLN A 307 1.24 17.70 16.77
CA GLN A 307 2.13 18.72 16.19
C GLN A 307 3.24 18.11 15.33
N PHE A 308 3.78 16.95 15.72
CA PHE A 308 4.71 16.22 14.87
C PHE A 308 4.06 15.80 13.55
N ALA A 309 2.83 15.30 13.60
CA ALA A 309 2.09 14.97 12.40
C ALA A 309 1.84 16.21 11.53
N ASP A 310 1.35 17.31 12.13
CA ASP A 310 1.11 18.59 11.46
C ASP A 310 2.40 19.11 10.76
N TRP A 311 3.56 19.01 11.44
CA TRP A 311 4.86 19.39 10.87
C TRP A 311 5.33 18.43 9.76
N MET A 312 5.16 17.13 9.97
CA MET A 312 5.60 16.11 9.02
C MET A 312 4.84 16.23 7.70
N THR A 313 3.53 16.48 7.78
CA THR A 313 2.64 16.51 6.64
C THR A 313 2.39 17.91 6.11
N SER A 314 3.09 18.92 6.63
CA SER A 314 2.98 20.30 6.16
C SER A 314 3.43 20.41 4.70
N PRO A 315 2.74 21.20 3.85
CA PRO A 315 3.23 21.55 2.51
C PRO A 315 4.54 22.35 2.55
N ASP A 316 4.86 22.99 3.68
CA ASP A 316 6.13 23.70 3.90
C ASP A 316 7.26 22.75 4.30
N ASN A 317 6.98 21.47 4.57
CA ASN A 317 8.02 20.48 4.81
C ASN A 317 8.73 20.17 3.48
N PRO A 318 10.02 20.53 3.31
CA PRO A 318 10.69 20.48 2.01
C PRO A 318 10.84 19.05 1.47
N ARG A 319 10.80 18.04 2.35
CA ARG A 319 11.03 16.65 1.97
C ARG A 319 9.76 15.82 1.86
N PHE A 320 8.68 16.17 2.54
CA PHE A 320 7.48 15.34 2.56
C PHE A 320 6.87 15.16 1.16
N ALA A 321 6.64 16.26 0.44
CA ALA A 321 6.14 16.22 -0.93
C ALA A 321 7.15 15.56 -1.89
N ALA A 322 8.44 15.92 -1.77
CA ALA A 322 9.49 15.34 -2.60
C ALA A 322 9.61 13.82 -2.42
N ALA A 323 9.50 13.31 -1.19
CA ALA A 323 9.61 11.89 -0.90
C ALA A 323 8.53 11.06 -1.60
N ILE A 324 7.25 11.45 -1.45
CA ILE A 324 6.17 10.69 -2.07
C ILE A 324 6.12 10.88 -3.60
N ALA A 325 6.40 12.09 -4.10
CA ALA A 325 6.47 12.36 -5.53
C ALA A 325 7.59 11.55 -6.21
N ASN A 326 8.79 11.53 -5.62
CA ASN A 326 9.94 10.79 -6.13
C ASN A 326 9.73 9.27 -6.08
N ARG A 327 9.03 8.76 -5.05
CA ARG A 327 8.65 7.35 -4.93
C ARG A 327 7.61 6.94 -5.98
N LEU A 328 6.59 7.76 -6.25
CA LEU A 328 5.62 7.52 -7.32
C LEU A 328 6.27 7.63 -8.70
N TRP A 329 7.18 8.57 -8.88
CA TRP A 329 8.01 8.67 -10.09
C TRP A 329 8.79 7.37 -10.33
N LYS A 330 9.53 6.88 -9.32
CA LYS A 330 10.24 5.59 -9.39
C LYS A 330 9.31 4.44 -9.73
N LYS A 331 8.12 4.41 -9.12
CA LYS A 331 7.13 3.37 -9.38
C LYS A 331 6.76 3.30 -10.87
N LEU A 332 6.65 4.43 -11.58
CA LEU A 332 6.23 4.51 -12.98
C LEU A 332 7.40 4.48 -13.99
N PHE A 333 8.56 5.05 -13.64
CA PHE A 333 9.73 5.13 -14.52
C PHE A 333 10.78 4.06 -14.25
N GLY A 334 10.70 3.33 -13.13
CA GLY A 334 11.67 2.30 -12.71
C GLY A 334 12.90 2.81 -11.99
N VAL A 335 13.13 4.12 -12.02
CA VAL A 335 14.19 4.80 -11.27
C VAL A 335 13.67 6.13 -10.78
N ALA A 336 14.05 6.51 -9.57
CA ALA A 336 13.71 7.80 -9.00
C ALA A 336 14.52 8.93 -9.64
N VAL A 337 14.04 10.17 -9.53
CA VAL A 337 14.83 11.36 -9.91
C VAL A 337 16.02 11.54 -8.96
N LYS A 338 15.85 11.16 -7.69
CA LYS A 338 16.95 11.00 -6.73
C LYS A 338 16.92 9.62 -6.11
N GLU A 339 18.02 8.88 -6.25
CA GLU A 339 18.22 7.58 -5.59
C GLU A 339 19.31 7.71 -4.50
N PRO A 340 19.20 6.93 -3.41
CA PRO A 340 18.06 6.07 -3.07
C PRO A 340 16.86 6.89 -2.57
N VAL A 341 15.63 6.40 -2.77
CA VAL A 341 14.39 7.08 -2.29
C VAL A 341 14.29 7.23 -0.76
N THR A 342 15.16 6.53 -0.03
CA THR A 342 15.30 6.57 1.43
C THR A 342 16.35 7.57 1.91
N ASP A 343 17.04 8.24 0.98
CA ASP A 343 18.01 9.30 1.26
C ASP A 343 17.73 10.50 0.35
N LEU A 344 17.03 11.48 0.92
CA LEU A 344 16.72 12.77 0.34
C LEU A 344 17.35 13.88 1.18
N ASP A 345 18.49 13.60 1.83
CA ASP A 345 19.10 14.58 2.73
C ASP A 345 19.50 15.87 1.99
N VAL A 346 20.08 15.70 0.80
CA VAL A 346 20.46 16.80 -0.10
C VAL A 346 19.68 16.66 -1.42
N LEU A 347 18.60 17.45 -1.57
CA LEU A 347 17.76 17.41 -2.77
C LEU A 347 18.50 17.86 -4.03
N ALA A 348 19.48 18.75 -3.89
CA ALA A 348 20.31 19.24 -5.00
C ALA A 348 21.17 18.16 -5.66
N ASP A 349 21.40 17.02 -4.98
CA ASP A 349 22.15 15.89 -5.52
C ASP A 349 21.30 14.97 -6.42
N ALA A 350 20.03 15.32 -6.67
CA ALA A 350 19.19 14.59 -7.62
C ALA A 350 19.83 14.57 -9.02
N THR A 351 19.53 13.54 -9.82
CA THR A 351 20.04 13.50 -11.20
C THR A 351 19.54 14.70 -12.00
N ASN A 352 18.30 15.13 -11.73
CA ASN A 352 17.70 16.35 -12.25
C ASN A 352 16.99 17.11 -11.10
N PRO A 353 17.66 18.07 -10.44
CA PRO A 353 17.10 18.79 -9.30
C PRO A 353 15.89 19.66 -9.65
N GLU A 354 15.88 20.26 -10.84
CA GLU A 354 14.71 21.04 -11.32
C GLU A 354 13.48 20.16 -11.49
N LEU A 355 13.65 18.95 -12.03
CA LEU A 355 12.57 17.98 -12.15
C LEU A 355 12.07 17.53 -10.78
N LEU A 356 12.98 17.22 -9.84
CA LEU A 356 12.59 16.84 -8.48
C LEU A 356 11.80 17.95 -7.78
N GLY A 357 12.26 19.21 -7.91
CA GLY A 357 11.56 20.38 -7.41
C GLY A 357 10.19 20.56 -8.04
N LEU A 358 10.06 20.39 -9.36
CA LEU A 358 8.77 20.47 -10.05
C LEU A 358 7.80 19.40 -9.56
N ILE A 359 8.21 18.13 -9.52
CA ILE A 359 7.27 17.05 -9.12
C ILE A 359 6.88 17.16 -7.64
N ALA A 360 7.78 17.66 -6.78
CA ALA A 360 7.45 17.98 -5.40
C ALA A 360 6.43 19.12 -5.31
N GLN A 361 6.58 20.16 -6.14
CA GLN A 361 5.61 21.24 -6.20
C GLN A 361 4.26 20.76 -6.73
N LEU A 362 4.23 19.98 -7.81
CA LEU A 362 3.00 19.43 -8.37
C LEU A 362 2.26 18.53 -7.37
N MET A 363 2.97 17.77 -6.54
CA MET A 363 2.35 16.98 -5.47
C MET A 363 1.63 17.87 -4.43
N LYS A 364 2.18 19.06 -4.14
CA LYS A 364 1.50 20.05 -3.28
C LYS A 364 0.35 20.72 -4.01
N ASP A 365 0.52 21.05 -5.29
CA ASP A 365 -0.51 21.70 -6.11
C ASP A 365 -1.77 20.84 -6.28
N VAL A 366 -1.65 19.51 -6.17
CA VAL A 366 -2.78 18.57 -6.17
C VAL A 366 -3.22 18.14 -4.76
N ASP A 367 -2.83 18.89 -3.72
CA ASP A 367 -3.19 18.62 -2.32
C ASP A 367 -2.88 17.17 -1.88
N PHE A 368 -1.70 16.67 -2.27
CA PHE A 368 -1.27 15.31 -1.95
C PHE A 368 -2.22 14.19 -2.46
N ASP A 369 -3.03 14.48 -3.48
CA ASP A 369 -3.83 13.49 -4.20
C ASP A 369 -2.91 12.58 -5.06
N LEU A 370 -2.68 11.37 -4.56
CA LEU A 370 -1.83 10.40 -5.25
C LEU A 370 -2.39 9.96 -6.60
N ARG A 371 -3.72 10.00 -6.79
CA ARG A 371 -4.37 9.60 -8.05
C ARG A 371 -4.23 10.71 -9.08
N GLU A 372 -4.44 11.96 -8.69
CA GLU A 372 -4.25 13.10 -9.58
C GLU A 372 -2.78 13.25 -9.99
N PHE A 373 -1.84 13.09 -9.05
CA PHE A 373 -0.41 13.09 -9.38
C PHE A 373 -0.03 11.98 -10.37
N GLN A 374 -0.59 10.78 -10.21
CA GLN A 374 -0.42 9.71 -11.20
C GLN A 374 -1.02 10.09 -12.56
N ARG A 375 -2.21 10.71 -12.61
CA ARG A 375 -2.82 11.19 -13.85
C ARG A 375 -1.89 12.12 -14.61
N ILE A 376 -1.25 13.08 -13.93
CA ILE A 376 -0.29 14.00 -14.54
C ILE A 376 0.87 13.21 -15.19
N ILE A 377 1.52 12.33 -14.42
CA ILE A 377 2.68 11.59 -14.92
C ILE A 377 2.31 10.71 -16.12
N LEU A 378 1.19 9.99 -16.05
CA LEU A 378 0.75 9.07 -17.10
C LEU A 378 0.39 9.78 -18.41
N ASN A 379 0.03 11.06 -18.34
CA ASN A 379 -0.24 11.91 -19.51
C ASN A 379 1.00 12.63 -20.06
N THR A 380 2.17 12.52 -19.43
CA THR A 380 3.43 13.03 -20.02
C THR A 380 3.79 12.28 -21.30
N LYS A 381 4.34 13.01 -22.28
CA LYS A 381 4.94 12.39 -23.47
C LYS A 381 6.08 11.47 -23.07
N THR A 382 6.88 11.87 -22.08
CA THR A 382 8.00 11.06 -21.57
C THR A 382 7.53 9.69 -21.10
N TYR A 383 6.48 9.59 -20.27
CA TYR A 383 5.92 8.29 -19.86
C TYR A 383 5.41 7.48 -21.04
N GLN A 384 4.92 8.12 -22.10
CA GLN A 384 4.40 7.47 -23.31
C GLN A 384 5.44 7.21 -24.39
N GLN A 385 6.74 7.36 -24.10
CA GLN A 385 7.83 6.95 -24.99
C GLN A 385 8.23 5.48 -24.77
N GLN A 386 8.96 4.90 -25.71
CA GLN A 386 9.53 3.56 -25.59
C GLN A 386 10.49 3.49 -24.40
N VAL A 387 10.65 2.30 -23.83
CA VAL A 387 11.56 2.10 -22.71
C VAL A 387 13.02 2.31 -23.08
N SER A 388 13.78 2.83 -22.13
CA SER A 388 15.23 2.84 -22.14
C SER A 388 15.77 1.57 -21.48
N VAL A 389 16.98 1.18 -21.85
CA VAL A 389 17.76 0.17 -21.13
C VAL A 389 18.41 0.79 -19.88
N THR A 390 18.73 -0.05 -18.90
CA THR A 390 19.47 0.37 -17.72
C THR A 390 20.80 1.02 -18.12
N PRO A 391 21.12 2.23 -17.62
CA PRO A 391 22.39 2.89 -17.93
C PRO A 391 23.57 2.14 -17.28
N SER A 392 24.79 2.47 -17.71
CA SER A 392 25.99 1.88 -17.11
C SER A 392 26.14 2.32 -15.65
N ILE A 393 26.87 1.55 -14.84
CA ILE A 393 27.14 1.93 -13.44
C ILE A 393 27.83 3.30 -13.41
N GLY A 394 27.29 4.23 -12.61
CA GLY A 394 27.80 5.60 -12.47
C GLY A 394 27.20 6.60 -13.47
N GLU A 395 26.45 6.16 -14.47
CA GLU A 395 25.74 7.05 -15.39
C GLU A 395 24.36 7.42 -14.82
N ALA A 396 24.09 8.73 -14.73
CA ALA A 396 22.80 9.22 -14.31
C ALA A 396 21.73 8.94 -15.39
N PHE A 397 20.59 8.39 -14.97
CA PHE A 397 19.45 8.22 -15.87
C PHE A 397 18.76 9.56 -16.14
N ARG A 398 18.55 9.89 -17.43
CA ARG A 398 18.06 11.21 -17.90
C ARG A 398 16.62 11.20 -18.44
N PHE A 399 15.90 10.09 -18.26
CA PHE A 399 14.49 9.97 -18.61
C PHE A 399 14.17 10.26 -20.09
N SER A 400 14.95 9.73 -21.04
CA SER A 400 14.52 9.61 -22.45
C SER A 400 13.28 8.73 -22.64
N GLY A 401 12.76 8.15 -21.57
CA GLY A 401 11.61 7.24 -21.50
C GLY A 401 11.66 6.49 -20.16
N PRO A 402 10.65 5.67 -19.83
CA PRO A 402 10.71 4.78 -18.67
C PRO A 402 11.82 3.74 -18.82
N LEU A 403 12.36 3.21 -17.73
CA LEU A 403 13.21 2.03 -17.80
C LEU A 403 12.41 0.79 -18.16
N LEU A 404 13.05 -0.11 -18.92
CA LEU A 404 12.59 -1.48 -19.08
C LEU A 404 12.58 -2.14 -17.69
N ARG A 405 11.41 -2.49 -17.19
CA ARG A 405 11.22 -3.06 -15.85
C ARG A 405 10.77 -4.50 -15.94
N ARG A 406 11.17 -5.33 -14.98
CA ARG A 406 10.49 -6.60 -14.72
C ARG A 406 9.23 -6.31 -13.89
N MET A 407 8.17 -7.08 -14.11
CA MET A 407 6.99 -7.08 -13.23
C MET A 407 7.39 -7.40 -11.79
N THR A 408 6.70 -6.77 -10.83
CA THR A 408 6.73 -7.23 -9.43
C THR A 408 6.08 -8.59 -9.28
N ALA A 409 6.35 -9.26 -8.16
CA ALA A 409 5.68 -10.52 -7.81
C ALA A 409 4.15 -10.42 -7.91
N GLU A 410 3.58 -9.32 -7.38
CA GLU A 410 2.15 -9.05 -7.42
C GLU A 410 1.64 -8.82 -8.85
N GLN A 411 2.37 -8.09 -9.69
CA GLN A 411 1.98 -7.86 -11.09
C GLN A 411 1.97 -9.16 -11.90
N ALA A 412 3.00 -9.99 -11.74
CA ALA A 412 3.08 -11.30 -12.38
C ALA A 412 1.94 -12.21 -11.90
N TRP A 413 1.72 -12.29 -10.59
CA TRP A 413 0.65 -13.08 -9.99
C TRP A 413 -0.74 -12.62 -10.43
N ASP A 414 -1.04 -11.33 -10.39
CA ASP A 414 -2.35 -10.79 -10.75
C ASP A 414 -2.64 -10.99 -12.25
N SER A 415 -1.61 -10.92 -13.10
CA SER A 415 -1.71 -11.24 -14.53
C SER A 415 -1.97 -12.74 -14.77
N ILE A 416 -1.28 -13.61 -14.04
CA ILE A 416 -1.51 -15.06 -14.07
C ILE A 416 -2.94 -15.40 -13.59
N VAL A 417 -3.37 -14.80 -12.50
CA VAL A 417 -4.71 -15.03 -11.92
C VAL A 417 -5.79 -14.55 -12.87
N LEU A 418 -5.60 -13.42 -13.57
CA LEU A 418 -6.49 -12.99 -14.65
C LEU A 418 -6.61 -14.07 -15.73
N LEU A 419 -5.50 -14.61 -16.23
CA LEU A 419 -5.49 -15.65 -17.26
C LEU A 419 -6.17 -16.95 -16.79
N LEU A 420 -6.01 -17.29 -15.51
CA LEU A 420 -6.62 -18.46 -14.89
C LEU A 420 -8.14 -18.32 -14.74
N ARG A 421 -8.61 -17.16 -14.29
CA ARG A 421 -9.98 -16.96 -13.78
C ARG A 421 -10.85 -16.15 -14.72
N GLY A 422 -10.30 -15.10 -15.32
CA GLY A 422 -11.05 -14.09 -16.06
C GLY A 422 -11.08 -12.74 -15.30
N PRO A 423 -11.73 -11.72 -15.88
CA PRO A 423 -11.75 -10.35 -15.35
C PRO A 423 -12.48 -10.20 -14.01
N GLU A 424 -13.28 -11.17 -13.58
CA GLU A 424 -14.02 -11.09 -12.33
C GLU A 424 -13.11 -10.99 -11.09
N VAL A 425 -11.83 -11.31 -11.23
CA VAL A 425 -10.84 -11.27 -10.14
C VAL A 425 -10.69 -9.88 -9.53
N ASP A 426 -10.89 -8.82 -10.30
CA ASP A 426 -10.80 -7.44 -9.78
C ASP A 426 -11.98 -7.08 -8.88
N ALA A 427 -13.13 -7.73 -9.06
CA ALA A 427 -14.33 -7.50 -8.26
C ALA A 427 -14.35 -8.31 -6.95
N ILE A 428 -13.49 -9.32 -6.82
CA ILE A 428 -13.45 -10.14 -5.61
C ILE A 428 -12.67 -9.40 -4.52
N ARG A 429 -13.33 -9.13 -3.40
CA ARG A 429 -12.74 -8.49 -2.22
C ARG A 429 -12.76 -9.42 -1.01
N THR A 430 -11.64 -9.47 -0.31
CA THR A 430 -11.52 -10.13 0.99
C THR A 430 -11.41 -9.06 2.07
N ASP A 431 -12.51 -8.83 2.78
CA ASP A 431 -12.49 -8.01 3.99
C ASP A 431 -12.57 -8.91 5.22
N HIS A 432 -11.58 -8.77 6.11
CA HIS A 432 -11.51 -9.48 7.38
C HIS A 432 -11.66 -8.55 8.59
N ALA A 433 -11.71 -7.22 8.39
CA ALA A 433 -11.91 -6.27 9.47
C ALA A 433 -13.25 -6.43 10.17
N PRO A 434 -14.41 -6.65 9.50
CA PRO A 434 -15.69 -6.86 10.18
C PRO A 434 -15.67 -8.05 11.16
N ARG A 435 -14.79 -9.03 10.92
CA ARG A 435 -14.61 -10.18 11.83
C ARG A 435 -13.88 -9.80 13.11
N MET A 436 -13.04 -8.75 13.07
CA MET A 436 -12.31 -8.20 14.21
C MET A 436 -13.11 -7.11 14.91
N GLU A 437 -13.72 -6.19 14.16
CA GLU A 437 -14.55 -5.09 14.68
C GLU A 437 -15.70 -5.60 15.54
N ARG A 438 -16.37 -6.68 15.12
CA ARG A 438 -17.45 -7.31 15.91
C ARG A 438 -16.99 -7.87 17.26
N LEU A 439 -15.68 -8.04 17.48
CA LEU A 439 -15.13 -8.54 18.74
C LEU A 439 -14.70 -7.40 19.67
N VAL A 440 -14.77 -6.16 19.21
CA VAL A 440 -14.52 -4.97 20.04
C VAL A 440 -15.60 -4.85 21.10
N PHE A 441 -15.18 -4.65 22.35
CA PHE A 441 -16.12 -4.47 23.45
C PHE A 441 -16.70 -3.06 23.46
N PRO A 442 -18.03 -2.89 23.60
CA PRO A 442 -18.66 -1.57 23.71
C PRO A 442 -18.47 -0.93 25.09
N PHE A 443 -17.59 -1.47 25.92
CA PHE A 443 -17.29 -1.02 27.27
C PHE A 443 -15.78 -1.12 27.52
N GLU A 444 -15.30 -0.33 28.48
CA GLU A 444 -13.93 -0.43 28.99
C GLU A 444 -13.76 -1.69 29.84
N ILE A 445 -12.55 -2.25 29.76
CA ILE A 445 -12.14 -3.43 30.51
C ILE A 445 -10.86 -3.12 31.26
N THR A 446 -10.67 -3.81 32.38
CA THR A 446 -9.40 -3.80 33.09
C THR A 446 -8.32 -4.37 32.18
N HIS A 447 -7.29 -3.56 31.90
CA HIS A 447 -6.26 -3.84 30.89
C HIS A 447 -5.01 -4.48 31.49
N ASP A 448 -5.19 -5.44 32.38
CA ASP A 448 -4.09 -6.19 33.00
C ASP A 448 -4.42 -7.68 33.15
N ARG A 449 -3.37 -8.50 33.32
CA ARG A 449 -3.52 -9.96 33.37
C ARG A 449 -4.37 -10.47 34.55
N LYS A 450 -4.35 -9.83 35.72
CA LYS A 450 -4.99 -10.30 36.96
C LYS A 450 -6.33 -9.62 37.19
N GLY A 451 -6.38 -8.28 37.07
CA GLY A 451 -7.58 -7.50 37.36
C GLY A 451 -8.73 -7.75 36.40
N ILE A 452 -8.44 -8.17 35.16
CA ILE A 452 -9.48 -8.51 34.15
C ILE A 452 -10.53 -9.53 34.62
N VAL A 453 -10.23 -10.34 35.63
CA VAL A 453 -11.21 -11.28 36.21
C VAL A 453 -12.44 -10.55 36.76
N GLN A 454 -12.30 -9.29 37.17
CA GLN A 454 -13.41 -8.44 37.64
C GLN A 454 -14.42 -8.15 36.52
N ASP A 455 -13.97 -8.09 35.26
CA ASP A 455 -14.85 -7.86 34.10
C ASP A 455 -15.35 -9.16 33.46
N ARG A 456 -15.10 -10.32 34.08
CA ARG A 456 -15.44 -11.64 33.52
C ARG A 456 -16.89 -11.72 33.06
N GLU A 457 -17.84 -11.30 33.89
CA GLU A 457 -19.26 -11.43 33.55
C GLU A 457 -19.69 -10.47 32.43
N LYS A 458 -19.09 -9.27 32.34
CA LYS A 458 -19.31 -8.36 31.19
C LYS A 458 -18.79 -8.97 29.90
N ILE A 459 -17.54 -9.46 29.93
CA ILE A 459 -16.88 -10.09 28.78
C ILE A 459 -17.68 -11.32 28.33
N PHE A 460 -18.15 -12.15 29.28
CA PHE A 460 -18.89 -13.36 28.97
C PHE A 460 -20.32 -13.04 28.50
N GLY A 461 -20.94 -11.98 29.02
CA GLY A 461 -22.20 -11.45 28.52
C GLY A 461 -22.10 -11.05 27.06
N PHE A 462 -21.09 -10.26 26.70
CA PHE A 462 -20.81 -9.89 25.31
C PHE A 462 -20.46 -11.11 24.43
N ALA A 463 -19.65 -12.03 24.94
CA ALA A 463 -19.34 -13.27 24.24
C ALA A 463 -20.60 -14.08 23.90
N ARG A 464 -21.58 -14.14 24.81
CA ARG A 464 -22.88 -14.79 24.57
C ARG A 464 -23.71 -14.03 23.55
N SER A 465 -23.76 -12.69 23.60
CA SER A 465 -24.51 -11.90 22.62
C SER A 465 -23.98 -12.08 21.19
N LEU A 466 -22.68 -12.33 21.01
CA LEU A 466 -22.11 -12.68 19.71
C LEU A 466 -22.50 -14.07 19.18
N LEU A 467 -22.88 -14.99 20.07
CA LEU A 467 -23.21 -16.37 19.72
C LEU A 467 -24.72 -16.57 19.48
N GLY A 468 -25.58 -15.74 20.07
CA GLY A 468 -27.03 -15.94 20.06
C GLY A 468 -27.39 -17.30 20.65
N ASP A 469 -28.26 -18.06 19.98
CA ASP A 469 -28.71 -19.40 20.42
C ASP A 469 -27.68 -20.52 20.22
N ARG A 470 -26.49 -20.22 19.65
CA ARG A 470 -25.46 -21.24 19.40
C ARG A 470 -24.86 -21.74 20.72
N LYS A 471 -25.08 -23.02 21.04
CA LYS A 471 -24.43 -23.68 22.16
C LYS A 471 -22.91 -23.68 21.98
N VAL A 472 -22.18 -23.32 23.05
CA VAL A 472 -20.73 -23.58 23.15
C VAL A 472 -20.57 -25.09 23.28
N SER A 473 -20.34 -25.79 22.16
CA SER A 473 -20.18 -27.25 22.22
C SER A 473 -18.84 -27.62 22.86
N ASN A 474 -18.82 -28.71 23.63
CA ASN A 474 -17.59 -29.23 24.24
C ASN A 474 -16.53 -29.64 23.20
N GLY A 475 -16.89 -29.74 21.91
CA GLY A 475 -15.97 -29.96 20.78
C GLY A 475 -15.56 -28.70 20.01
N ALA A 476 -16.13 -27.52 20.31
CA ALA A 476 -15.76 -26.23 19.71
C ALA A 476 -14.64 -25.49 20.49
N GLY A 477 -13.89 -26.24 21.31
CA GLY A 477 -12.73 -25.75 22.06
C GLY A 477 -11.57 -25.40 21.15
N GLY A 478 -11.64 -24.25 20.49
CA GLY A 478 -10.57 -23.78 19.62
C GLY A 478 -10.74 -22.31 19.21
N ARG A 479 -9.77 -21.75 18.48
CA ARG A 479 -9.81 -20.36 17.98
C ARG A 479 -10.99 -20.09 17.02
N GLY A 480 -11.71 -21.12 16.60
CA GLY A 480 -12.78 -21.06 15.59
C GLY A 480 -14.14 -20.55 16.05
N LEU A 481 -14.40 -20.45 17.36
CA LEU A 481 -15.72 -20.05 17.89
C LEU A 481 -16.12 -18.64 17.47
N PHE A 482 -15.20 -17.68 17.63
CA PHE A 482 -15.41 -16.28 17.26
C PHE A 482 -14.77 -15.91 15.92
N LEU A 483 -13.82 -16.69 15.41
CA LEU A 483 -13.19 -16.46 14.11
C LEU A 483 -13.08 -17.80 13.38
N ARG A 484 -14.11 -18.16 12.63
CA ARG A 484 -14.02 -19.31 11.72
C ARG A 484 -13.23 -18.89 10.48
N THR A 485 -12.02 -19.41 10.32
CA THR A 485 -11.29 -19.26 9.06
C THR A 485 -11.93 -20.19 8.02
N PRO A 486 -12.57 -19.69 6.95
CA PRO A 486 -12.93 -20.57 5.86
C PRO A 486 -11.64 -21.13 5.26
N LYS A 487 -11.52 -22.46 5.14
CA LYS A 487 -10.46 -23.06 4.34
C LYS A 487 -10.76 -22.69 2.88
N SER A 488 -10.03 -21.74 2.31
CA SER A 488 -10.02 -21.57 0.87
C SER A 488 -9.23 -22.73 0.26
N ARG A 489 -9.83 -23.46 -0.68
CA ARG A 489 -9.21 -24.56 -1.43
C ARG A 489 -9.60 -24.44 -2.89
N GLY A 490 -8.71 -24.87 -3.80
CA GLY A 490 -8.97 -24.90 -5.24
C GLY A 490 -9.19 -23.50 -5.83
N ALA A 491 -10.20 -23.34 -6.69
CA ALA A 491 -10.45 -22.12 -7.45
C ALA A 491 -10.75 -20.84 -6.63
N LYS A 492 -10.95 -20.97 -5.32
CA LYS A 492 -11.09 -19.85 -4.36
C LYS A 492 -9.73 -19.33 -3.84
N ALA A 493 -8.62 -19.98 -4.20
CA ALA A 493 -7.27 -19.55 -3.85
C ALA A 493 -6.65 -18.58 -4.89
N TRP A 494 -7.18 -18.56 -6.13
CA TRP A 494 -6.76 -17.64 -7.19
C TRP A 494 -7.45 -16.29 -7.01
N LEU A 495 -6.89 -15.47 -6.13
CA LEU A 495 -7.32 -14.11 -5.87
C LEU A 495 -6.19 -13.15 -6.21
N ARG A 496 -6.55 -11.87 -6.44
CA ARG A 496 -5.57 -10.79 -6.52
C ARG A 496 -4.63 -10.82 -5.31
N ALA A 497 -3.37 -10.46 -5.48
CA ALA A 497 -2.36 -10.51 -4.43
C ALA A 497 -2.76 -9.68 -3.20
N SER A 498 -3.48 -8.57 -3.41
CA SER A 498 -4.02 -7.71 -2.34
C SER A 498 -5.08 -8.41 -1.47
N GLU A 499 -5.66 -9.50 -1.96
CA GLU A 499 -6.73 -10.28 -1.33
C GLU A 499 -6.24 -11.61 -0.75
N LEU A 500 -4.93 -11.83 -0.81
CA LEU A 500 -4.27 -12.94 -0.15
C LEU A 500 -3.74 -12.53 1.22
N ARG A 501 -3.18 -13.49 1.96
CA ARG A 501 -2.48 -13.23 3.21
C ARG A 501 -1.29 -12.30 2.95
N GLN A 502 -1.09 -11.31 3.81
CA GLN A 502 0.01 -10.36 3.70
C GLN A 502 1.11 -10.55 4.78
N PRO A 503 2.38 -10.71 4.41
CA PRO A 503 2.81 -11.28 3.13
C PRO A 503 2.44 -12.78 3.06
N MET A 504 2.54 -13.37 1.88
CA MET A 504 2.36 -14.80 1.74
C MET A 504 3.49 -15.60 2.43
N PRO A 505 3.28 -16.90 2.74
CA PRO A 505 4.33 -17.75 3.26
C PRO A 505 5.50 -17.89 2.27
N PRO A 506 6.75 -18.09 2.73
CA PRO A 506 7.94 -18.18 1.86
C PRO A 506 7.85 -19.20 0.72
N THR A 507 7.02 -20.24 0.87
CA THR A 507 6.82 -21.28 -0.14
C THR A 507 5.82 -20.92 -1.24
N HIS A 508 5.11 -19.79 -1.11
CA HIS A 508 4.14 -19.35 -2.10
C HIS A 508 4.82 -18.61 -3.25
N PHE A 509 4.28 -18.70 -4.48
CA PHE A 509 4.84 -18.05 -5.67
C PHE A 509 5.15 -16.57 -5.44
N LEU A 510 4.22 -15.79 -4.88
CA LEU A 510 4.48 -14.37 -4.58
C LEU A 510 5.80 -14.15 -3.84
N ARG A 511 6.10 -14.94 -2.80
CA ARG A 511 7.36 -14.81 -2.04
C ARG A 511 8.57 -15.28 -2.83
N ILE A 512 8.43 -16.34 -3.61
CA ILE A 512 9.48 -16.85 -4.48
C ILE A 512 9.83 -15.84 -5.58
N ALA A 513 8.83 -15.13 -6.10
CA ALA A 513 8.95 -14.13 -7.15
C ALA A 513 9.32 -12.74 -6.63
N GLY A 514 9.67 -12.61 -5.34
CA GLY A 514 10.21 -11.37 -4.77
C GLY A 514 9.23 -10.50 -3.98
N GLN A 515 8.05 -11.00 -3.59
CA GLN A 515 7.18 -10.27 -2.66
C GLN A 515 7.92 -10.01 -1.35
N SER A 516 7.91 -8.73 -0.97
CA SER A 516 8.35 -8.18 0.30
C SER A 516 7.99 -9.05 1.50
N ALA A 517 8.95 -9.26 2.40
CA ALA A 517 8.69 -9.87 3.71
C ALA A 517 8.02 -8.88 4.66
N ARG A 518 8.04 -7.59 4.31
CA ARG A 518 7.52 -6.46 5.08
C ARG A 518 8.24 -6.35 6.42
N GLU A 519 9.47 -6.85 6.51
CA GLU A 519 10.30 -6.72 7.71
C GLU A 519 10.95 -5.35 7.75
N VAL A 520 11.39 -4.85 6.59
CA VAL A 520 11.82 -3.47 6.34
C VAL A 520 10.92 -2.89 5.24
N ALA A 521 10.84 -1.57 5.15
CA ALA A 521 10.13 -0.91 4.05
C ALA A 521 10.89 -1.12 2.74
N ASP A 522 10.16 -1.30 1.64
CA ASP A 522 10.70 -1.44 0.29
C ASP A 522 11.64 -2.66 0.13
N ASP A 523 11.36 -3.76 0.85
CA ASP A 523 12.18 -4.99 0.86
C ASP A 523 11.77 -6.03 -0.20
N GLY A 524 10.86 -5.66 -1.11
CA GLY A 524 10.52 -6.43 -2.30
C GLY A 524 11.65 -6.46 -3.33
N SER A 525 11.62 -7.46 -4.22
CA SER A 525 12.60 -7.62 -5.29
C SER A 525 11.92 -7.95 -6.62
N THR A 526 12.54 -7.47 -7.69
CA THR A 526 12.21 -7.84 -9.07
C THR A 526 13.36 -8.61 -9.73
N GLU A 527 14.31 -9.13 -8.94
CA GLU A 527 15.38 -9.98 -9.47
C GLU A 527 14.85 -11.38 -9.78
N GLY A 528 15.16 -11.87 -10.98
CA GLY A 528 14.76 -13.21 -11.39
C GLY A 528 15.59 -14.28 -10.69
N GLY A 529 14.94 -15.31 -10.15
CA GLY A 529 15.59 -16.43 -9.46
C GLY A 529 15.36 -17.79 -10.14
N ILE A 530 16.24 -18.75 -9.85
CA ILE A 530 16.08 -20.15 -10.28
C ILE A 530 14.77 -20.73 -9.73
N THR A 531 14.45 -20.46 -8.46
CA THR A 531 13.23 -20.96 -7.82
C THR A 531 11.96 -20.40 -8.47
N GLU A 532 11.97 -19.13 -8.85
CA GLU A 532 10.86 -18.51 -9.59
C GLU A 532 10.70 -19.18 -10.97
N SER A 533 11.81 -19.35 -11.69
CA SER A 533 11.80 -20.00 -13.01
C SER A 533 11.26 -21.43 -12.94
N LEU A 534 11.70 -22.22 -11.96
CA LEU A 534 11.18 -23.58 -11.73
C LEU A 534 9.71 -23.59 -11.35
N ALA A 535 9.26 -22.62 -10.54
CA ALA A 535 7.84 -22.48 -10.18
C ALA A 535 6.97 -22.09 -11.38
N MET A 536 7.47 -21.28 -12.33
CA MET A 536 6.76 -20.92 -13.57
C MET A 536 6.82 -22.01 -14.66
N MET A 537 7.84 -22.88 -14.64
CA MET A 537 7.96 -23.96 -15.62
C MET A 537 7.17 -25.21 -15.22
N ASN A 538 7.16 -25.56 -13.93
CA ASN A 538 6.66 -26.86 -13.46
C ASN A 538 5.74 -26.78 -12.22
N GLY A 539 5.31 -25.57 -11.84
CA GLY A 539 4.49 -25.37 -10.64
C GLY A 539 2.99 -25.51 -10.86
N GLU A 540 2.23 -25.43 -9.75
CA GLU A 540 0.75 -25.48 -9.74
C GLU A 540 0.12 -24.43 -10.65
N ILE A 541 0.74 -23.25 -10.76
CA ILE A 541 0.29 -22.17 -11.65
C ILE A 541 0.27 -22.64 -13.10
N THR A 542 1.38 -23.22 -13.55
CA THR A 542 1.60 -23.64 -14.93
C THR A 542 0.65 -24.78 -15.29
N GLU A 543 0.57 -25.79 -14.41
CA GLU A 543 -0.38 -26.89 -14.57
C GLU A 543 -1.82 -26.37 -14.68
N ALA A 544 -2.22 -25.42 -13.83
CA ALA A 544 -3.54 -24.85 -13.88
C ALA A 544 -3.80 -24.03 -15.16
N LEU A 545 -2.81 -23.28 -15.63
CA LEU A 545 -2.89 -22.50 -16.87
C LEU A 545 -3.04 -23.40 -18.10
N MET A 546 -2.27 -24.48 -18.18
CA MET A 546 -2.25 -25.39 -19.32
C MET A 546 -3.49 -26.30 -19.42
N THR A 547 -4.20 -26.55 -18.31
CA THR A 547 -5.25 -27.59 -18.28
C THR A 547 -6.67 -27.04 -18.11
N LYS A 548 -6.87 -26.05 -17.23
CA LYS A 548 -8.22 -25.69 -16.74
C LYS A 548 -8.51 -24.19 -16.68
N SER A 549 -7.63 -23.36 -17.24
CA SER A 549 -7.75 -21.90 -17.23
C SER A 549 -8.88 -21.36 -18.12
N THR A 550 -9.36 -20.17 -17.78
CA THR A 550 -10.30 -19.42 -18.60
C THR A 550 -9.66 -19.04 -19.94
N VAL A 551 -8.39 -18.60 -19.96
CA VAL A 551 -7.70 -18.26 -21.22
C VAL A 551 -7.61 -19.43 -22.21
N LEU A 552 -7.37 -20.66 -21.73
CA LEU A 552 -7.35 -21.85 -22.59
C LEU A 552 -8.74 -22.15 -23.17
N LYS A 553 -9.78 -22.05 -22.34
CA LYS A 553 -11.17 -22.27 -22.76
C LYS A 553 -11.59 -21.23 -23.81
N ASP A 554 -11.21 -19.97 -23.61
CA ASP A 554 -11.51 -18.90 -24.55
C ASP A 554 -10.71 -19.02 -25.85
N ALA A 555 -9.44 -19.43 -25.78
CA ALA A 555 -8.67 -19.76 -26.96
C ALA A 555 -9.39 -20.82 -27.79
N ARG A 556 -9.80 -21.94 -27.20
CA ARG A 556 -10.52 -23.06 -27.86
C ARG A 556 -11.84 -22.66 -28.53
N ARG A 557 -12.46 -21.54 -28.16
CA ARG A 557 -13.68 -21.04 -28.83
C ARG A 557 -13.40 -20.45 -30.22
N ASN A 558 -12.14 -20.17 -30.54
CA ASN A 558 -11.74 -19.65 -31.85
C ASN A 558 -11.69 -20.79 -32.89
N ARG A 559 -12.19 -20.51 -34.10
CA ARG A 559 -12.49 -21.52 -35.13
C ARG A 559 -11.27 -22.22 -35.74
N THR A 560 -10.11 -21.58 -35.75
CA THR A 560 -8.89 -22.09 -36.39
C THR A 560 -7.71 -21.97 -35.45
N GLU A 561 -6.71 -22.86 -35.59
CA GLU A 561 -5.46 -22.81 -34.83
C GLU A 561 -4.78 -21.44 -34.94
N ALA A 562 -4.74 -20.88 -36.14
CA ALA A 562 -4.25 -19.52 -36.36
C ALA A 562 -4.97 -18.47 -35.49
N LYS A 563 -6.30 -18.55 -35.38
CA LYS A 563 -7.09 -17.63 -34.53
C LYS A 563 -6.94 -17.93 -33.04
N GLN A 564 -6.70 -19.18 -32.67
CA GLN A 564 -6.40 -19.58 -31.29
C GLN A 564 -5.05 -18.98 -30.86
N VAL A 565 -4.01 -19.07 -31.69
CA VAL A 565 -2.70 -18.45 -31.46
C VAL A 565 -2.81 -16.92 -31.39
N GLU A 566 -3.53 -16.29 -32.33
CA GLU A 566 -3.77 -14.84 -32.29
C GLU A 566 -4.46 -14.39 -30.99
N PHE A 567 -5.42 -15.18 -30.49
CA PHE A 567 -6.08 -14.91 -29.21
C PHE A 567 -5.09 -15.00 -28.04
N LEU A 568 -4.27 -16.06 -27.99
CA LEU A 568 -3.28 -16.25 -26.92
C LEU A 568 -2.25 -15.12 -26.88
N TYR A 569 -1.70 -14.70 -28.02
CA TYR A 569 -0.78 -13.56 -28.07
C TYR A 569 -1.43 -12.26 -27.58
N ARG A 570 -2.70 -12.03 -27.91
CA ARG A 570 -3.42 -10.86 -27.39
C ARG A 570 -3.63 -10.94 -25.88
N ALA A 571 -3.97 -12.12 -25.36
CA ALA A 571 -4.17 -12.33 -23.94
C ALA A 571 -2.88 -12.18 -23.13
N PHE A 572 -1.74 -12.67 -23.63
CA PHE A 572 -0.47 -12.66 -22.90
C PHE A 572 0.33 -11.37 -23.11
N PHE A 573 0.36 -10.82 -24.33
CA PHE A 573 1.25 -9.72 -24.73
C PHE A 573 0.51 -8.47 -25.24
N SER A 574 -0.82 -8.50 -25.31
CA SER A 574 -1.62 -7.37 -25.81
C SER A 574 -1.39 -7.01 -27.29
N ARG A 575 -0.70 -7.88 -28.04
CA ARG A 575 -0.42 -7.73 -29.48
C ARG A 575 -0.80 -8.98 -30.26
N LEU A 576 -0.72 -8.91 -31.58
CA LEU A 576 -0.78 -10.09 -32.45
C LEU A 576 0.61 -10.76 -32.49
N PRO A 577 0.69 -12.07 -32.77
CA PRO A 577 1.96 -12.69 -33.14
C PRO A 577 2.45 -12.03 -34.42
N ASP A 578 3.77 -11.95 -34.59
CA ASP A 578 4.29 -11.70 -35.92
C ASP A 578 4.10 -12.93 -36.82
N GLN A 579 4.48 -12.81 -38.10
CA GLN A 579 4.27 -13.90 -39.05
C GLN A 579 5.06 -15.16 -38.69
N GLN A 580 6.29 -15.00 -38.19
CA GLN A 580 7.17 -16.10 -37.83
C GLN A 580 6.65 -16.84 -36.58
N ASP A 581 6.32 -16.10 -35.54
CA ASP A 581 5.71 -16.59 -34.29
C ASP A 581 4.44 -17.41 -34.60
N LYS A 582 3.59 -16.87 -35.48
CA LYS A 582 2.32 -17.50 -35.86
C LYS A 582 2.55 -18.82 -36.60
N GLU A 583 3.43 -18.83 -37.60
CA GLU A 583 3.76 -20.02 -38.37
C GLU A 583 4.38 -21.11 -37.48
N GLN A 584 5.28 -20.73 -36.58
CA GLN A 584 5.91 -21.67 -35.64
C GLN A 584 4.88 -22.30 -34.69
N CYS A 585 3.97 -21.49 -34.12
CA CYS A 585 2.93 -22.00 -33.22
C CYS A 585 1.97 -22.95 -33.94
N VAL A 586 1.50 -22.57 -35.14
CA VAL A 586 0.59 -23.42 -35.93
C VAL A 586 1.28 -24.72 -36.37
N ALA A 587 2.54 -24.65 -36.81
CA ALA A 587 3.31 -25.84 -37.15
C ALA A 587 3.53 -26.76 -35.94
N ALA A 588 3.70 -26.20 -34.73
CA ALA A 588 3.84 -26.98 -33.51
C ALA A 588 2.54 -27.70 -33.11
N LEU A 589 1.39 -27.03 -33.25
CA LEU A 589 0.07 -27.67 -33.07
C LEU A 589 -0.15 -28.81 -34.07
N ALA A 590 0.21 -28.60 -35.34
CA ALA A 590 0.14 -29.63 -36.38
C ALA A 590 1.05 -30.85 -36.10
N ARG A 591 2.09 -30.69 -35.27
CA ARG A 591 2.99 -31.78 -34.82
C ARG A 591 2.52 -32.48 -33.54
N GLY A 592 1.34 -32.12 -33.03
CA GLY A 592 0.72 -32.76 -31.88
C GLY A 592 0.96 -32.06 -30.54
N LEU A 593 1.54 -30.85 -30.53
CA LEU A 593 1.48 -30.01 -29.32
C LEU A 593 0.05 -29.49 -29.11
N GLU A 594 -0.31 -29.22 -27.86
CA GLU A 594 -1.58 -28.64 -27.50
C GLU A 594 -1.48 -27.12 -27.28
N LEU A 595 -2.63 -26.44 -27.24
CA LEU A 595 -2.69 -25.02 -26.85
C LEU A 595 -2.10 -24.77 -25.45
N GLY A 596 -2.11 -25.78 -24.57
CA GLY A 596 -1.44 -25.72 -23.27
C GLY A 596 0.07 -25.49 -23.41
N ASP A 597 0.72 -26.15 -24.38
CA ASP A 597 2.17 -25.99 -24.63
C ASP A 597 2.49 -24.60 -25.17
N ILE A 598 1.60 -24.04 -26.00
CA ILE A 598 1.72 -22.64 -26.45
C ILE A 598 1.58 -21.68 -25.26
N ILE A 599 0.59 -21.89 -24.39
CA ILE A 599 0.44 -21.11 -23.14
C ILE A 599 1.70 -21.18 -22.27
N TRP A 600 2.28 -22.36 -22.12
CA TRP A 600 3.52 -22.57 -21.36
C TRP A 600 4.67 -21.74 -21.94
N SER A 601 4.82 -21.74 -23.27
CA SER A 601 5.86 -20.98 -23.97
C SER A 601 5.69 -19.47 -23.78
N LEU A 602 4.46 -18.97 -23.92
CA LEU A 602 4.16 -17.54 -23.76
C LEU A 602 4.42 -17.08 -22.31
N LEU A 603 3.96 -17.85 -21.32
CA LEU A 603 4.16 -17.55 -19.89
C LEU A 603 5.64 -17.45 -19.51
N ASN A 604 6.47 -18.37 -20.02
CA ASN A 604 7.89 -18.45 -19.68
C ASN A 604 8.78 -17.58 -20.56
N SER A 605 8.20 -16.77 -21.46
CA SER A 605 8.94 -15.82 -22.28
C SER A 605 9.40 -14.59 -21.48
N ARG A 606 10.46 -13.93 -21.96
CA ARG A 606 10.87 -12.63 -21.42
C ARG A 606 9.78 -11.57 -21.65
N GLU A 607 9.09 -11.60 -22.77
CA GLU A 607 8.05 -10.62 -23.07
C GLU A 607 6.89 -10.66 -22.06
N PHE A 608 6.58 -11.82 -21.49
CA PHE A 608 5.56 -11.91 -20.45
C PHE A 608 5.94 -11.10 -19.22
N ILE A 609 7.17 -11.26 -18.74
CA ILE A 609 7.58 -10.78 -17.42
C ILE A 609 8.10 -9.35 -17.39
N PHE A 610 8.37 -8.75 -18.57
CA PHE A 610 8.87 -7.38 -18.68
C PHE A 610 7.75 -6.39 -19.05
N ILE A 611 7.85 -5.20 -18.48
CA ILE A 611 7.05 -4.01 -18.76
C ILE A 611 7.85 -3.15 -19.74
N GLN A 612 7.42 -3.17 -21.00
CA GLN A 612 8.03 -2.45 -22.12
C GLN A 612 7.47 -1.06 -22.33
#